data_AF-A0A7W0MJA6-F1
#
_entry.id   AF-A0A7W0MJA6-F1
#
_cell.length_a   1.000
_cell.length_b   1.000
_cell.length_c   1.000
_cell.angle_alpha   90.00
_cell.angle_beta   90.00
_cell.angle_gamma   90.00
#
_symmetry.space_group_name_H-M   'P 1'
#
loop_
_entity.id
_entity.type
_entity.pdbx_description
1 polymer ?
#
loop_
_entity_poly.entity_id
_entity_poly.type
_entity_poly.pdbx_seq_one_letter_code
_entity_poly.pdbx_strand_id
1 'polypeptide(L)'
;MRKYDDEYKQSAVKKIHDGQSVASVSRELGVAESLLHNWKRQVSERSSDADKETLALKKQIRELEMERDILKKAALIFGKSV
;
A
#
# COMPACT_ATOMS: atom_id res chain seq x y z
N MET A 1 6.39 26.01 -6.70
CA MET A 1 6.74 24.60 -6.52
C MET A 1 5.85 23.77 -7.43
N ARG A 2 6.42 23.11 -8.44
CA ARG A 2 5.64 22.30 -9.41
C ARG A 2 5.20 21.03 -8.69
N LYS A 3 3.89 20.89 -8.42
CA LYS A 3 3.34 19.67 -7.81
C LYS A 3 3.06 18.69 -8.95
N TYR A 4 3.75 17.56 -8.92
CA TYR A 4 3.42 16.42 -9.77
C TYR A 4 2.38 15.58 -9.03
N ASP A 5 1.34 15.14 -9.74
CA ASP A 5 0.37 14.21 -9.20
C ASP A 5 1.03 12.85 -8.90
N ASP A 6 0.38 12.04 -8.07
CA ASP A 6 0.96 10.77 -7.63
C ASP A 6 0.98 9.72 -8.76
N GLU A 7 0.05 9.78 -9.72
CA GLU A 7 0.05 8.91 -10.91
C GLU A 7 1.27 9.15 -11.80
N TYR A 8 1.65 10.41 -12.00
CA TYR A 8 2.82 10.80 -12.79
C TYR A 8 4.11 10.32 -12.14
N LYS A 9 4.22 10.45 -10.82
CA LYS A 9 5.38 9.91 -10.07
C LYS A 9 5.46 8.40 -10.19
N GLN A 10 4.33 7.69 -10.05
CA GLN A 10 4.29 6.24 -10.19
C GLN A 10 4.66 5.79 -11.60
N SER A 11 4.15 6.46 -12.64
CA SER A 11 4.49 6.18 -14.03
C SER A 11 5.98 6.37 -14.32
N ALA A 12 6.57 7.46 -13.81
CA ALA A 12 8.00 7.72 -13.93
C ALA A 12 8.86 6.65 -13.22
N VAL A 13 8.48 6.26 -12.01
CA VAL A 13 9.19 5.20 -11.26
C VAL A 13 9.00 3.83 -11.91
N LYS A 14 7.83 3.55 -12.48
CA LYS A 14 7.55 2.31 -13.21
C LYS A 14 8.44 2.16 -14.43
N LYS A 15 8.59 3.21 -15.24
CA LYS A 15 9.54 3.25 -16.38
C LYS A 15 10.97 2.89 -15.96
N ILE A 16 11.41 3.41 -14.82
CA ILE A 16 12.74 3.10 -14.25
C ILE A 16 12.82 1.64 -13.81
N HIS A 17 11.76 1.11 -13.20
CA HIS A 17 11.68 -0.29 -12.77
C HIS A 17 11.63 -1.28 -13.95
N ASP A 18 11.00 -0.89 -15.05
CA ASP A 18 10.91 -1.65 -16.30
C ASP A 18 12.23 -1.65 -17.10
N GLY A 19 13.28 -0.99 -16.59
CA GLY A 19 14.65 -1.06 -17.11
C GLY A 19 15.14 0.22 -17.78
N GLN A 20 14.34 1.28 -17.89
CA GLN A 20 14.83 2.56 -18.39
C GLN A 20 15.78 3.22 -17.37
N SER A 21 16.87 3.82 -17.85
CA SER A 21 17.78 4.55 -16.96
C SER A 21 17.15 5.83 -16.44
N VAL A 22 17.52 6.25 -15.22
CA VAL A 22 17.04 7.50 -14.61
C VAL A 22 17.33 8.71 -15.52
N ALA A 23 18.51 8.72 -16.16
CA ALA A 23 18.88 9.76 -17.12
C ALA A 23 17.99 9.78 -18.37
N SER A 24 17.57 8.62 -18.88
CA SER A 24 16.64 8.54 -20.01
C SER A 24 15.27 9.09 -19.62
N VAL A 25 14.74 8.67 -18.47
CA VAL A 25 13.43 9.10 -17.97
C VAL A 25 13.42 10.59 -17.61
N SER A 26 14.53 11.10 -17.08
CA SER A 26 14.75 12.53 -16.82
C SER A 26 14.62 13.38 -18.09
N ARG A 27 15.28 12.97 -19.18
CA ARG A 27 15.20 13.65 -20.48
C ARG A 27 13.81 13.53 -21.11
N GLU A 28 13.19 12.36 -21.03
CA GLU A 28 11.85 12.10 -21.58
C GLU A 28 10.77 12.95 -20.89
N LEU A 29 10.82 13.02 -19.56
CA LEU A 29 9.82 13.70 -18.74
C LEU A 29 10.17 15.17 -18.44
N GLY A 30 11.38 15.61 -18.77
CA GLY A 30 11.87 16.97 -18.47
C GLY A 30 11.98 17.25 -16.97
N VAL A 31 12.32 16.24 -16.16
CA VAL A 31 12.44 16.34 -14.70
C VAL A 31 13.85 16.04 -14.24
N ALA A 32 14.28 16.68 -13.16
CA ALA A 32 15.62 16.44 -12.61
C ALA A 32 15.78 14.99 -12.12
N GLU A 33 16.94 14.39 -12.38
CA GLU A 33 17.25 13.02 -11.93
C GLU A 33 17.14 12.86 -10.40
N SER A 34 17.54 13.90 -9.64
CA SER A 34 17.41 13.93 -8.17
C SER A 34 15.95 13.78 -7.71
N LEU A 35 15.01 14.32 -8.48
CA LEU A 35 13.58 14.21 -8.21
C LEU A 35 13.07 12.78 -8.47
N LEU A 36 13.55 12.15 -9.54
CA LEU A 36 13.24 10.75 -9.85
C LEU A 36 13.78 9.79 -8.78
N HIS A 37 14.99 10.02 -8.28
CA HIS A 37 15.55 9.26 -7.16
C HIS A 37 14.71 9.41 -5.89
N ASN A 38 14.23 10.63 -5.60
CA ASN A 38 13.36 10.89 -4.47
C ASN A 38 12.01 10.15 -4.62
N TRP A 39 11.39 10.21 -5.79
CA TRP A 39 10.14 9.49 -6.05
C TRP A 39 10.31 7.97 -5.94
N LYS A 40 11.41 7.41 -6.44
CA LYS A 40 11.71 5.98 -6.27
C LYS A 40 11.76 5.59 -4.79
N ARG A 41 12.40 6.42 -3.96
CA ARG A 41 12.46 6.21 -2.51
C ARG A 41 11.08 6.30 -1.86
N GLN A 42 10.31 7.34 -2.16
CA GLN A 42 8.96 7.54 -1.60
C GLN A 42 8.01 6.40 -1.97
N VAL A 43 8.05 5.93 -3.22
CA VAL A 43 7.22 4.79 -3.67
C VAL A 43 7.62 3.52 -2.93
N SER A 44 8.91 3.25 -2.78
CA SER A 44 9.40 2.07 -2.03
C SER A 44 9.00 2.12 -0.55
N GLU A 45 9.09 3.28 0.10
CA GLU A 45 8.70 3.45 1.51
C GLU A 45 7.18 3.25 1.67
N ARG A 46 6.37 3.84 0.78
CA ARG A 46 4.90 3.66 0.77
C ARG A 46 4.48 2.21 0.60
N SER A 47 5.10 1.45 -0.31
CA SER A 47 4.80 0.03 -0.48
C SER A 47 5.08 -0.75 0.81
N SER A 48 6.22 -0.47 1.45
CA SER A 48 6.61 -1.17 2.67
C SER A 48 5.68 -0.90 3.87
N ASP A 49 5.10 0.29 3.96
CA ASP A 49 4.15 0.62 5.03
C ASP A 49 2.74 0.09 4.74
N ALA A 50 2.30 0.16 3.48
CA ALA A 50 1.02 -0.42 3.05
C ALA A 50 0.98 -1.94 3.27
N ASP A 51 2.09 -2.65 3.05
CA ASP A 51 2.19 -4.09 3.30
C ASP A 51 2.07 -4.43 4.80
N LYS A 52 2.71 -3.64 5.67
CA LYS A 52 2.61 -3.81 7.13
C LYS A 52 1.21 -3.55 7.64
N GLU A 53 0.57 -2.47 7.18
CA GLU A 53 -0.80 -2.13 7.56
C GLU A 53 -1.78 -3.20 7.09
N THR A 54 -1.62 -3.69 5.86
CA THR A 54 -2.43 -4.78 5.32
C THR A 54 -2.34 -6.05 6.17
N LEU A 55 -1.14 -6.40 6.63
CA LEU A 55 -0.94 -7.56 7.52
C LEU A 55 -1.59 -7.36 8.89
N ALA A 56 -1.46 -6.16 9.47
CA ALA A 56 -2.07 -5.82 10.75
C ALA A 56 -3.61 -5.86 10.67
N LEU A 57 -4.20 -5.28 9.62
CA LEU A 57 -5.64 -5.28 9.40
C LEU A 57 -6.18 -6.70 9.18
N LYS A 58 -5.48 -7.54 8.40
CA LYS A 58 -5.86 -8.95 8.23
C LYS A 58 -5.87 -9.72 9.55
N LYS A 59 -4.93 -9.43 10.46
CA LYS A 59 -4.90 -10.04 11.79
C LYS A 59 -6.10 -9.60 12.63
N GLN A 60 -6.41 -8.29 12.65
CA GLN A 60 -7.55 -7.75 13.38
C GLN A 60 -8.88 -8.31 12.87
N ILE A 61 -9.06 -8.41 11.55
CA ILE A 61 -10.26 -9.02 10.96
C ILE A 61 -10.45 -10.45 11.48
N ARG A 62 -9.38 -11.25 11.48
CA ARG A 62 -9.45 -12.64 11.97
C ARG A 62 -9.83 -12.71 13.45
N GLU A 63 -9.26 -11.83 14.28
CA GLU A 63 -9.58 -11.76 15.71
C GLU A 63 -11.06 -11.41 15.92
N LEU A 64 -11.56 -10.38 15.22
CA LEU A 64 -12.97 -9.97 15.29
C LEU A 64 -13.93 -11.05 14.78
N GLU A 65 -13.58 -11.76 13.70
CA GLU A 65 -14.37 -12.88 13.19
C GLU A 65 -14.49 -14.01 14.22
N MET A 66 -13.38 -14.34 14.90
CA MET A 66 -13.39 -15.35 15.97
C MET A 66 -14.25 -14.91 17.16
N GLU A 67 -14.09 -13.67 17.64
CA GLU A 67 -14.91 -13.13 18.73
C GLU A 67 -16.40 -13.19 18.39
N ARG A 68 -16.75 -12.73 17.18
CA ARG A 68 -18.12 -12.77 16.68
C ARG A 68 -18.67 -14.19 16.62
N ASP A 69 -17.87 -15.16 16.18
CA ASP A 69 -18.31 -16.56 16.09
C ASP A 69 -18.46 -17.22 17.47
N ILE A 70 -17.61 -16.86 18.44
CA ILE A 70 -17.78 -17.27 19.83
C ILE A 70 -19.09 -16.72 20.39
N LEU A 71 -19.36 -15.43 20.20
CA LEU A 71 -20.58 -14.78 20.66
C LEU A 71 -21.83 -15.41 20.03
N LYS A 72 -21.78 -15.73 18.74
CA LYS A 72 -22.86 -16.46 18.06
C LYS A 72 -23.09 -17.84 18.65
N LYS A 73 -22.03 -18.61 18.89
CA LYS A 73 -22.14 -19.93 19.53
C LYS A 73 -22.75 -19.83 20.91
N ALA A 74 -22.32 -18.86 21.71
CA ALA A 74 -22.88 -18.58 23.03
C ALA A 74 -24.38 -18.24 22.93
N ALA A 75 -24.77 -17.32 22.05
CA ALA A 75 -26.16 -16.93 21.84
C ALA A 75 -27.05 -18.12 21.42
N LEU A 76 -26.55 -19.04 20.59
CA LEU A 76 -27.27 -20.25 20.21
C LEU A 76 -27.47 -21.22 21.39
N ILE A 77 -26.48 -21.33 22.27
CA ILE A 77 -26.57 -22.17 23.47
C ILE A 77 -27.58 -21.58 24.46
N PHE A 78 -27.48 -20.28 24.74
CA PHE A 78 -28.39 -19.58 25.66
C PHE A 78 -29.82 -19.48 25.10
N GLY A 79 -29.99 -19.25 23.80
CA GLY A 79 -31.31 -19.18 23.16
C GLY A 79 -32.03 -20.54 23.01
N LYS A 80 -31.30 -21.67 23.07
CA LYS A 80 -31.89 -23.02 23.12
C LYS A 80 -32.26 -23.48 24.53
N SER A 81 -31.90 -22.72 25.57
CA SER A 81 -32.19 -23.05 26.98
C SER A 81 -33.46 -22.37 27.50
N VAL A 82 -34.27 -21.79 26.60
CA VAL A 82 -35.59 -21.18 26.85
C VAL A 82 -36.65 -21.95 26.06
#